data_AF-A0A5P9CNN7-F1
#
_entry.id   AF-A0A5P9CNN7-F1
#
_cell.length_a   1.000
_cell.length_b   1.000
_cell.length_c   1.000
_cell.angle_alpha   90.00
_cell.angle_beta   90.00
_cell.angle_gamma   90.00
#
_symmetry.space_group_name_H-M   'P 1'
#
loop_
_entity.id
_entity.type
_entity.pdbx_description
1 polymer ?
#
loop_
_entity_poly.entity_id
_entity_poly.type
_entity_poly.pdbx_seq_one_letter_code
_entity_poly.pdbx_strand_id
1 'polypeptide(L)'
;MSTLCKVVLSKDVKTLLSEFQNQVGLFNEGYHYQDNPDVSSRIAKSYMDKHPDFCCIEGWGTPLTIYNECNNMKSVTDIKEVEHSTTPMKKKEHQLALFDDLALGHGGKRAGAGRKKAKKPSKVVRVPGTIAEDVAQIVEMYKRLDANSKDQFHTHLETLKNSTRSLKGVTGIRKANQCS
;
A
#
# COMPACT_ATOMS: atom_id res chain seq x y z
N MET A 1 36.17 19.19 27.99
CA MET A 1 35.03 20.11 28.13
C MET A 1 33.95 19.64 27.18
N SER A 2 32.83 19.11 27.69
CA SER A 2 31.71 18.67 26.83
C SER A 2 30.74 19.84 26.72
N THR A 3 30.74 20.54 25.60
CA THR A 3 29.74 21.57 25.33
C THR A 3 28.40 20.89 25.11
N LEU A 4 27.48 21.04 26.07
CA LEU A 4 26.06 20.73 25.90
C LEU A 4 25.46 21.73 24.89
N CYS A 5 25.79 21.55 23.62
CA CYS A 5 25.13 22.24 22.52
C CYS A 5 23.71 21.68 22.42
N LYS A 6 22.79 22.28 23.17
CA LYS A 6 21.36 22.03 23.02
C LYS A 6 20.94 22.71 21.72
N VAL A 7 20.98 21.96 20.62
CA VAL A 7 20.56 22.44 19.30
C VAL A 7 19.09 22.85 19.40
N VAL A 8 18.85 24.16 19.43
CA VAL A 8 17.49 24.71 19.44
C VAL A 8 17.04 24.76 18.00
N LEU A 9 16.12 23.87 17.63
CA LEU A 9 15.46 23.94 16.32
C LEU A 9 14.78 25.30 16.15
N SER A 10 14.95 25.91 14.98
CA SER A 10 14.26 27.14 14.61
C SER A 10 12.74 26.93 14.68
N LYS A 11 12.00 28.03 14.89
CA LYS A 11 10.53 27.96 15.02
C LYS A 11 9.89 27.34 13.78
N ASP A 12 10.44 27.60 12.61
CA ASP A 12 9.96 27.10 11.32
C ASP A 12 10.14 25.58 11.17
N VAL A 13 11.26 25.03 11.65
CA VAL A 13 11.50 23.58 11.62
C VAL A 13 10.58 22.86 12.59
N LYS A 14 10.24 23.49 13.73
CA LYS A 14 9.27 22.92 14.69
C LYS A 14 7.85 22.87 14.12
N THR A 15 7.42 23.91 13.41
CA THR A 15 6.11 23.92 12.76
C THR A 15 6.05 22.88 11.64
N LEU A 16 7.10 22.76 10.83
CA LEU A 16 7.21 21.72 9.79
C LEU A 16 7.20 20.30 10.38
N LEU A 17 7.88 20.09 11.51
CA LEU A 17 7.88 18.80 12.21
C LEU A 17 6.49 18.44 12.74
N SER A 18 5.77 19.42 13.30
CA SER A 18 4.39 19.21 13.76
C SER A 18 3.46 18.88 12.60
N GLU A 19 3.58 19.57 11.47
CA GLU A 19 2.80 19.30 10.26
C GLU A 19 3.07 17.88 9.74
N PHE A 20 4.34 17.49 9.66
CA PHE A 20 4.75 16.13 9.32
C PHE A 20 4.14 15.09 10.26
N GLN A 21 4.24 15.30 11.58
CA GLN A 21 3.74 14.36 12.59
C GLN A 21 2.22 14.19 12.49
N ASN A 22 1.48 15.27 12.21
CA ASN A 22 0.04 15.19 11.96
C ASN A 22 -0.28 14.44 10.65
N GLN A 23 0.50 14.69 9.60
CA GLN A 23 0.29 14.08 8.28
C GLN A 23 0.60 12.58 8.27
N VAL A 24 1.61 12.16 9.01
CA VAL A 24 1.96 10.75 9.23
C VAL A 24 1.04 10.08 10.26
N GLY A 25 0.23 10.86 10.96
CA GLY A 25 -0.80 10.39 11.88
C GLY A 25 -0.28 10.05 13.27
N LEU A 26 0.91 10.53 13.67
CA LEU A 26 1.51 10.23 14.96
C LEU A 26 0.61 10.57 16.17
N PHE A 27 -0.27 11.56 16.00
CA PHE A 27 -1.18 12.06 17.03
C PHE A 27 -2.66 11.83 16.69
N ASN A 28 -2.97 11.12 15.61
CA ASN A 28 -4.36 10.83 15.24
C ASN A 28 -4.82 9.57 15.98
N GLU A 29 -5.81 9.71 16.86
CA GLU A 29 -6.42 8.58 17.57
C GLU A 29 -6.96 7.56 16.55
N GLY A 30 -6.32 6.38 16.49
CA GLY A 30 -6.72 5.27 15.62
C GLY A 30 -5.99 5.14 14.29
N TYR A 31 -4.97 5.97 14.00
CA TYR A 31 -4.13 5.80 12.82
C TYR A 31 -2.65 5.87 13.20
N HIS A 32 -1.96 4.72 13.20
CA HIS A 32 -0.52 4.69 13.49
C HIS A 32 0.26 4.58 12.19
N TYR A 33 1.39 5.28 12.08
CA TYR A 33 2.23 5.23 10.88
C TYR A 33 2.79 3.84 10.57
N GLN A 34 2.81 2.95 11.57
CA GLN A 34 3.17 1.55 11.45
C GLN A 34 2.10 0.70 10.76
N ASP A 35 0.83 1.14 10.72
CA ASP A 35 -0.25 0.42 10.04
C ASP A 35 -0.11 0.49 8.52
N ASN A 36 0.55 1.54 8.00
CA ASN A 36 0.77 1.77 6.58
C ASN A 36 2.22 2.23 6.30
N PRO A 37 3.22 1.36 6.48
CA PRO A 37 4.64 1.74 6.37
C PRO A 37 5.01 2.26 4.97
N ASP A 38 4.28 1.84 3.92
CA ASP A 38 4.48 2.34 2.55
C ASP A 38 4.15 3.81 2.39
N VAL A 39 3.02 4.24 2.94
CA VAL A 39 2.56 5.63 2.84
C VAL A 39 3.44 6.49 3.74
N SER A 40 3.69 6.04 4.97
CA SER A 40 4.51 6.74 5.95
C SER A 40 5.95 6.98 5.46
N SER A 41 6.60 5.96 4.88
CA SER A 41 7.94 6.11 4.27
C SER A 41 7.96 7.06 3.08
N ARG A 42 6.92 7.09 2.25
CA ARG A 42 6.84 8.05 1.13
C ARG A 42 6.68 9.49 1.62
N ILE A 43 5.84 9.72 2.62
CA ILE A 43 5.65 11.04 3.22
C ILE A 43 6.97 11.50 3.85
N ALA A 44 7.61 10.65 4.65
CA ALA A 44 8.89 10.94 5.27
C ALA A 44 9.97 11.29 4.25
N LYS A 45 10.08 10.51 3.16
CA LYS A 45 11.02 10.80 2.08
C LYS A 45 10.73 12.15 1.40
N SER A 46 9.47 12.46 1.11
CA SER A 46 9.06 13.74 0.52
C SER A 46 9.45 14.94 1.39
N TYR A 47 9.34 14.81 2.72
CA TYR A 47 9.77 15.86 3.65
C TYR A 47 11.29 15.98 3.73
N MET A 48 12.03 14.87 3.71
CA MET A 48 13.49 14.87 3.66
C MET A 48 14.03 15.48 2.36
N ASP A 49 13.36 15.22 1.22
CA ASP A 49 13.73 15.77 -0.08
C ASP A 49 13.48 17.30 -0.15
N LYS A 50 12.42 17.80 0.50
CA LYS A 50 12.09 19.23 0.55
C LYS A 50 12.90 20.00 1.59
N HIS A 51 13.27 19.33 2.69
CA HIS A 51 13.94 19.93 3.83
C HIS A 51 15.10 19.01 4.27
N PRO A 52 16.30 19.18 3.68
CA PRO A 52 17.44 18.31 3.96
C PRO A 52 17.90 18.37 5.43
N ASP A 53 17.51 19.41 6.18
CA ASP A 53 17.76 19.52 7.62
C ASP A 53 17.19 18.32 8.38
N PHE A 54 16.06 17.75 7.93
CA PHE A 54 15.48 16.55 8.56
C PHE A 54 16.30 15.29 8.34
N CYS A 55 17.25 15.24 7.41
CA CYS A 55 18.18 14.12 7.24
C CYS A 55 19.21 14.05 8.37
N CYS A 56 19.38 15.12 9.15
CA CYS A 56 20.35 15.20 10.23
C CYS A 56 19.70 15.23 11.62
N ILE A 57 18.36 15.32 11.69
CA ILE A 57 17.62 15.39 12.95
C ILE A 57 17.17 13.99 13.35
N GLU A 58 17.95 13.38 14.23
CA GLU A 58 17.58 12.15 14.92
C GLU A 58 16.67 12.44 16.11
N GLY A 59 15.57 11.71 16.21
CA GLY A 59 14.62 11.88 17.30
C GLY A 59 13.32 11.11 17.08
N TRP A 60 12.57 10.92 18.17
CA TRP A 60 11.26 10.28 18.09
C TRP A 60 10.30 11.11 17.24
N GLY A 61 9.61 10.47 16.29
CA GLY A 61 8.63 11.12 15.43
C GLY A 61 9.24 12.09 14.40
N THR A 62 10.54 11.97 14.06
CA THR A 62 11.16 12.75 12.98
C THR A 62 11.08 12.01 11.64
N PRO A 63 11.15 12.73 10.50
CA PRO A 63 11.08 12.10 9.18
C PRO A 63 12.13 11.02 8.97
N LEU A 64 13.38 11.25 9.38
CA LEU A 64 14.45 10.27 9.25
C LEU A 64 14.16 8.98 10.02
N THR A 65 13.72 9.11 11.27
CA THR A 65 13.46 7.95 12.14
C THR A 65 12.30 7.13 11.61
N ILE A 66 11.20 7.77 11.23
CA ILE A 66 10.04 7.09 10.64
C ILE A 66 10.37 6.45 9.30
N TYR A 67 11.14 7.13 8.45
CA TYR A 67 11.58 6.57 7.17
C TYR A 67 12.36 5.26 7.36
N ASN A 68 13.31 5.26 8.29
CA ASN A 68 14.13 4.09 8.61
C ASN A 68 13.29 2.97 9.24
N GLU A 69 12.44 3.28 10.21
CA GLU A 69 11.55 2.31 10.86
C GLU A 69 10.62 1.65 9.84
N CYS A 70 9.96 2.44 8.98
CA CYS A 70 9.06 1.91 7.97
C CYS A 70 9.79 1.09 6.90
N ASN A 71 10.99 1.47 6.48
CA ASN A 71 11.78 0.66 5.53
C ASN A 71 12.25 -0.67 6.14
N ASN A 72 12.61 -0.67 7.43
CA ASN A 72 12.95 -1.89 8.15
C ASN A 72 11.72 -2.80 8.31
N MET A 73 10.51 -2.26 8.44
CA MET A 73 9.29 -3.08 8.43
C MET A 73 9.03 -3.72 7.07
N LYS A 74 9.34 -3.03 5.97
CA LYS A 74 9.20 -3.58 4.62
C LYS A 74 10.16 -4.72 4.35
N SER A 75 11.41 -4.61 4.81
CA SER A 75 12.39 -5.70 4.65
C SER A 75 11.97 -6.96 5.42
N VAL A 76 11.22 -6.84 6.51
CA VAL A 76 10.67 -8.00 7.24
C VAL A 76 9.51 -8.66 6.48
N THR A 77 8.68 -7.90 5.75
CA THR A 77 7.56 -8.48 4.97
C THR A 77 7.97 -9.14 3.66
N ASP A 78 9.14 -8.79 3.11
CA ASP A 78 9.75 -9.49 1.97
C ASP A 78 10.57 -10.72 2.38
N ILE A 79 10.74 -10.97 3.68
CA ILE A 79 11.35 -12.21 4.21
C ILE A 79 10.22 -13.16 4.62
N LYS A 80 9.78 -13.96 3.66
CA LYS A 80 9.61 -15.37 3.97
C LYS A 80 11.00 -15.99 4.03
N GLU A 81 11.25 -16.71 5.13
CA GLU A 81 12.45 -17.48 5.48
C GLU A 81 13.50 -16.73 6.32
N VAL A 82 13.34 -16.92 7.64
CA VAL A 82 14.36 -17.29 8.62
C VAL A 82 15.78 -16.80 8.31
N GLU A 83 16.37 -15.98 9.19
CA GLU A 83 17.67 -16.36 9.77
C GLU A 83 18.04 -15.55 11.01
N HIS A 84 18.34 -16.30 12.06
CA HIS A 84 19.07 -15.86 13.23
C HIS A 84 20.47 -15.39 12.84
N SER A 85 20.97 -14.42 13.61
CA SER A 85 22.39 -14.08 13.72
C SER A 85 23.30 -15.32 13.69
N THR A 86 24.25 -15.37 12.77
CA THR A 86 25.71 -15.49 13.03
C THR A 86 26.44 -15.77 11.70
N THR A 87 27.43 -14.95 11.37
CA THR A 87 28.50 -15.35 10.42
C THR A 87 29.22 -16.59 10.99
N PRO A 88 29.71 -17.57 10.18
CA PRO A 88 30.93 -17.37 9.39
C PRO A 88 31.16 -18.23 8.12
N MET A 89 32.10 -17.76 7.28
CA MET A 89 33.10 -18.47 6.48
C MET A 89 32.74 -19.45 5.33
N LYS A 90 33.47 -19.20 4.22
CA LYS A 90 33.69 -19.99 3.01
C LYS A 90 33.92 -21.51 3.24
N LYS A 91 33.31 -22.35 2.40
CA LYS A 91 33.99 -23.35 1.52
C LYS A 91 32.97 -24.05 0.61
N LYS A 92 33.33 -24.18 -0.67
CA LYS A 92 32.69 -25.10 -1.62
C LYS A 92 33.13 -26.50 -1.24
N GLU A 93 32.23 -27.43 -0.92
CA GLU A 93 32.47 -28.88 -1.01
C GLU A 93 31.20 -29.69 -0.69
N HIS A 94 30.88 -30.61 -1.60
CA HIS A 94 29.98 -31.77 -1.49
C HIS A 94 28.50 -31.56 -1.08
N GLN A 95 27.64 -31.39 -2.08
CA GLN A 95 26.24 -31.82 -1.97
C GLN A 95 26.20 -33.33 -1.72
N LEU A 96 25.77 -33.74 -0.52
CA LEU A 96 25.43 -35.12 -0.22
C LEU A 96 24.08 -35.43 -0.90
N ALA A 97 24.13 -36.12 -2.03
CA ALA A 97 22.97 -36.76 -2.64
C ALA A 97 22.52 -37.93 -1.74
N LEU A 98 21.71 -37.65 -0.72
CA LEU A 98 21.19 -38.67 0.21
C LEU A 98 19.74 -39.06 -0.10
N PHE A 99 19.07 -38.42 -1.06
CA PHE A 99 17.62 -38.62 -1.28
C PHE A 99 17.17 -38.72 -2.75
N ASP A 100 18.08 -38.96 -3.70
CA ASP A 100 17.71 -39.03 -5.13
C ASP A 100 17.03 -40.36 -5.53
N ASP A 101 17.12 -41.42 -4.72
CA ASP A 101 16.55 -42.75 -5.05
C ASP A 101 15.15 -43.02 -4.47
N LEU A 102 14.55 -42.07 -3.77
CA LEU A 102 13.16 -42.20 -3.34
C LEU A 102 12.27 -41.58 -4.41
N ALA A 103 11.74 -42.42 -5.30
CA ALA A 103 10.66 -42.08 -6.22
C ALA A 103 9.43 -41.58 -5.45
N LEU A 104 9.44 -40.29 -5.08
CA LEU A 104 8.34 -39.61 -4.43
C LEU A 104 7.22 -39.48 -5.47
N GLY A 105 6.29 -40.43 -5.43
CA GLY A 105 5.10 -40.45 -6.28
C GLY A 105 4.45 -39.08 -6.32
N HIS A 106 4.25 -38.57 -7.54
CA HIS A 106 3.65 -37.27 -7.79
C HIS A 106 2.32 -37.17 -7.04
N GLY A 107 2.20 -36.20 -6.14
CA GLY A 107 1.03 -36.00 -5.29
C GLY A 107 -0.26 -35.91 -6.10
N GLY A 108 -0.98 -37.03 -6.21
CA GLY A 108 -2.25 -37.11 -6.89
C GLY A 108 -3.28 -36.18 -6.24
N LYS A 109 -4.11 -35.55 -7.07
CA LYS A 109 -5.21 -34.65 -6.67
C LYS A 109 -6.21 -35.42 -5.80
N ARG A 110 -6.04 -35.38 -4.48
CA ARG A 110 -7.01 -35.96 -3.54
C ARG A 110 -8.28 -35.10 -3.56
N ALA A 111 -9.46 -35.72 -3.46
CA ALA A 111 -10.70 -34.99 -3.29
C ALA A 111 -10.61 -34.13 -2.01
N GLY A 112 -10.85 -32.81 -2.14
CA GLY A 112 -10.65 -31.85 -1.04
C GLY A 112 -9.26 -31.22 -0.97
N ALA A 113 -8.30 -31.63 -1.81
CA ALA A 113 -7.02 -30.94 -1.96
C ALA A 113 -7.20 -29.70 -2.86
N GLY A 114 -7.40 -28.55 -2.22
CA GLY A 114 -7.51 -27.26 -2.86
C GLY A 114 -8.11 -26.22 -1.92
N ARG A 115 -7.73 -24.95 -2.10
CA ARG A 115 -8.34 -23.85 -1.35
C ARG A 115 -9.85 -23.87 -1.58
N LYS A 116 -10.64 -23.96 -0.50
CA LYS A 116 -12.10 -23.88 -0.56
C LYS A 116 -12.48 -22.63 -1.36
N LYS A 117 -13.28 -22.80 -2.43
CA LYS A 117 -13.74 -21.67 -3.25
C LYS A 117 -14.50 -20.70 -2.34
N ALA A 118 -14.11 -19.42 -2.35
CA ALA A 118 -14.79 -18.39 -1.58
C ALA A 118 -16.27 -18.31 -1.98
N LYS A 119 -17.17 -18.07 -1.02
CA LYS A 119 -18.64 -18.05 -1.20
C LYS A 119 -19.14 -17.03 -2.24
N LYS A 120 -18.32 -16.04 -2.61
CA LYS A 120 -18.66 -15.04 -3.64
C LYS A 120 -17.57 -15.03 -4.71
N PRO A 121 -17.90 -15.29 -5.99
CA PRO A 121 -16.91 -15.21 -7.06
C PRO A 121 -16.48 -13.77 -7.25
N SER A 122 -15.18 -13.49 -7.14
CA SER A 122 -14.61 -12.19 -7.48
C SER A 122 -14.47 -12.08 -9.00
N LYS A 123 -15.02 -11.02 -9.60
CA LYS A 123 -14.80 -10.71 -11.01
C LYS A 123 -13.55 -9.85 -11.16
N VAL A 124 -12.59 -10.32 -11.95
CA VAL A 124 -11.40 -9.52 -12.30
C VAL A 124 -11.81 -8.50 -13.35
N VAL A 125 -11.58 -7.22 -13.08
CA VAL A 125 -11.85 -6.11 -14.00
C VAL A 125 -10.51 -5.48 -14.38
N ARG A 126 -10.28 -5.30 -15.69
CA ARG A 126 -9.09 -4.58 -16.19
C ARG A 126 -9.39 -3.09 -16.23
N VAL A 127 -8.48 -2.30 -15.69
CA VAL A 127 -8.57 -0.85 -15.63
C VAL A 127 -7.45 -0.27 -16.51
N PRO A 128 -7.74 0.69 -17.41
CA PRO A 128 -6.71 1.41 -18.15
C PRO A 128 -5.69 2.06 -17.21
N GLY A 129 -4.40 2.01 -17.58
CA GLY A 129 -3.32 2.52 -16.74
C GLY A 129 -3.47 3.99 -16.34
N THR A 130 -4.03 4.81 -17.24
CA THR A 130 -4.26 6.25 -17.03
C THR A 130 -5.20 6.58 -15.86
N ILE A 131 -6.08 5.66 -15.48
CA ILE A 131 -7.03 5.82 -14.38
C ILE A 131 -6.82 4.79 -13.27
N ALA A 132 -5.75 4.00 -13.35
CA ALA A 132 -5.48 2.94 -12.38
C ALA A 132 -5.22 3.50 -10.98
N GLU A 133 -4.52 4.63 -10.89
CA GLU A 133 -4.26 5.33 -9.63
C GLU A 133 -5.55 5.87 -9.01
N ASP A 134 -6.39 6.52 -9.81
CA ASP A 134 -7.69 7.05 -9.35
C ASP A 134 -8.60 5.94 -8.83
N VAL A 135 -8.68 4.81 -9.55
CA VAL A 135 -9.49 3.67 -9.13
C VAL A 135 -8.92 3.03 -7.87
N ALA A 136 -7.59 2.96 -7.71
CA ALA A 136 -6.96 2.46 -6.50
C ALA A 136 -7.30 3.34 -5.28
N GLN A 137 -7.25 4.67 -5.44
CA GLN A 137 -7.64 5.62 -4.39
C GLN A 137 -9.13 5.47 -4.02
N ILE A 138 -10.02 5.35 -5.00
CA ILE A 138 -11.46 5.14 -4.75
C ILE A 138 -11.70 3.82 -3.98
N VAL A 139 -10.99 2.75 -4.34
CA VAL A 139 -11.08 1.47 -3.63
C VAL A 139 -10.62 1.61 -2.19
N GLU A 140 -9.55 2.37 -1.94
CA GLU A 140 -9.05 2.62 -0.61
C GLU A 140 -10.03 3.46 0.23
N MET A 141 -10.55 4.54 -0.33
CA MET A 141 -11.59 5.36 0.31
C MET A 141 -12.84 4.51 0.65
N TYR A 142 -13.29 3.67 -0.28
CA TYR A 142 -14.44 2.79 -0.06
C TYR A 142 -14.22 1.79 1.08
N LYS A 143 -12.99 1.26 1.24
CA LYS A 143 -12.69 0.33 2.35
C LYS A 143 -12.86 1.00 3.72
N ARG A 144 -12.53 2.29 3.83
CA ARG A 144 -12.59 3.09 5.06
C ARG A 144 -14.01 3.49 5.49
N LEU A 145 -15.01 3.38 4.59
CA LEU A 145 -16.40 3.73 4.90
C LEU A 145 -17.08 2.70 5.82
N ASP A 146 -18.02 3.18 6.63
CA ASP A 146 -18.95 2.37 7.42
C ASP A 146 -20.03 1.73 6.52
N ALA A 147 -20.82 0.80 7.08
CA ALA A 147 -21.83 0.06 6.32
C ALA A 147 -22.90 0.99 5.70
N ASN A 148 -23.37 2.00 6.45
CA ASN A 148 -24.41 2.90 5.95
C ASN A 148 -23.88 3.77 4.80
N SER A 149 -22.66 4.27 4.93
CA SER A 149 -22.02 5.07 3.86
C SER A 149 -21.70 4.23 2.62
N LYS A 150 -21.38 2.94 2.78
CA LYS A 150 -21.20 2.01 1.65
C LYS A 150 -22.51 1.78 0.88
N ASP A 151 -23.63 1.69 1.58
CA ASP A 151 -24.95 1.53 0.96
C ASP A 151 -25.38 2.81 0.22
N GLN A 152 -25.12 3.99 0.78
CA GLN A 152 -25.33 5.28 0.10
C GLN A 152 -24.45 5.41 -1.15
N PHE A 153 -23.18 5.04 -1.06
CA PHE A 153 -22.29 5.04 -2.21
C PHE A 153 -22.81 4.12 -3.32
N HIS A 154 -23.31 2.94 -2.96
CA HIS A 154 -23.89 2.00 -3.93
C HIS A 154 -25.17 2.55 -4.60
N THR A 155 -26.07 3.18 -3.85
CA THR A 155 -27.28 3.79 -4.41
C THR A 155 -26.97 4.96 -5.34
N HIS A 156 -25.96 5.77 -5.01
CA HIS A 156 -25.47 6.83 -5.90
C HIS A 156 -24.91 6.26 -7.21
N LEU A 157 -24.11 5.20 -7.15
CA LEU A 157 -23.56 4.54 -8.34
C LEU A 157 -24.66 3.94 -9.24
N GLU A 158 -25.67 3.30 -8.65
CA GLU A 158 -26.80 2.77 -9.43
C GLU A 158 -27.64 3.90 -10.06
N THR A 159 -27.81 5.03 -9.36
CA THR A 159 -28.48 6.21 -9.91
C THR A 159 -27.71 6.79 -11.11
N LEU A 160 -26.38 6.92 -10.98
CA LEU A 160 -25.51 7.40 -12.04
C LEU A 160 -25.51 6.46 -13.27
N LYS A 161 -25.50 5.16 -13.03
CA LYS A 161 -25.59 4.12 -14.07
C LYS A 161 -26.92 4.17 -14.82
N ASN A 162 -28.03 4.44 -14.13
CA ASN A 162 -29.34 4.58 -14.76
C ASN A 162 -29.44 5.88 -15.58
N SER A 163 -28.88 6.98 -15.07
CA SER A 163 -28.80 8.26 -15.80
C SER A 163 -27.97 8.15 -17.08
N THR A 164 -26.80 7.52 -17.02
CA THR A 164 -25.92 7.33 -18.20
C THR A 164 -26.50 6.38 -19.25
N ARG A 165 -27.35 5.42 -18.86
CA ARG A 165 -28.12 4.60 -19.82
C ARG A 165 -29.18 5.40 -20.56
N SER A 166 -29.85 6.33 -19.88
CA SER A 166 -30.86 7.21 -20.49
C SER A 166 -30.23 8.11 -21.59
N LEU A 167 -29.05 8.66 -21.33
CA LEU A 167 -28.34 9.54 -22.28
C LEU A 167 -27.85 8.81 -23.55
N LYS A 168 -27.50 7.52 -23.45
CA LYS A 168 -27.11 6.71 -24.62
C LYS A 168 -28.29 6.30 -25.51
N GLY A 169 -29.54 6.55 -25.09
CA GLY A 169 -30.74 6.32 -25.90
C GLY A 169 -31.12 7.46 -26.86
N VAL A 170 -30.46 8.62 -26.78
CA VAL A 170 -30.87 9.83 -27.52
C VAL A 170 -30.13 10.02 -28.87
N THR A 171 -29.04 9.29 -29.12
CA THR A 171 -28.24 9.40 -30.37
C THR A 171 -28.73 8.51 -31.52
N GLY A 172 -30.01 8.12 -31.51
CA GLY A 172 -30.62 7.22 -32.50
C GLY A 172 -31.56 7.88 -33.53
N ILE A 173 -31.69 9.21 -33.59
CA ILE A 173 -32.57 9.88 -34.56
C ILE A 173 -31.85 11.06 -35.20
N ARG A 174 -31.36 10.87 -36.44
CA ARG A 174 -31.31 11.84 -37.55
C ARG A 174 -30.34 11.34 -38.61
N LYS A 175 -30.86 10.58 -39.58
CA LYS A 175 -30.43 10.58 -40.98
C LYS A 175 -31.52 9.93 -41.81
N ALA A 176 -32.54 10.73 -42.15
CA ALA A 176 -33.38 10.49 -43.31
C ALA A 176 -33.85 11.86 -43.81
N ASN A 177 -33.77 12.05 -45.12
CA ASN A 177 -34.37 13.11 -45.92
C ASN A 177 -33.49 14.36 -46.19
N GLN A 178 -32.45 14.14 -46.98
CA GLN A 178 -32.19 14.99 -48.15
C GLN A 178 -32.00 14.06 -49.35
N CYS A 179 -33.05 13.90 -50.16
CA CYS A 179 -33.04 13.47 -51.56
C CYS A 179 -34.50 13.36 -52.01
N SER A 180 -35.03 14.46 -52.56
CA SER A 180 -35.98 14.53 -53.68
C SER A 180 -36.22 16.00 -53.99
#